data_AF-A0A7S0CGX4-F1
#
_entry.id   AF-A0A7S0CGX4-F1
#
_cell.length_a   1.000
_cell.length_b   1.000
_cell.length_c   1.000
_cell.angle_alpha   90.00
_cell.angle_beta   90.00
_cell.angle_gamma   90.00
#
_symmetry.space_group_name_H-M   'P 1'
#
loop_
_entity.id
_entity.type
_entity.pdbx_description
1 polymer ?
#
loop_
_entity_poly.entity_id
_entity_poly.type
_entity_poly.pdbx_seq_one_letter_code
_entity_poly.pdbx_strand_id
1 'polypeptide(L)'
;VHLKHTGGNDIIFVWLLPGAGSMTAVLLDVFDQCFNLIRATKVEDPESLDMVSIAKNNGNVRVINVETSTPSNIENAQQLNLIEHPNLDLIHTANFYEGCWLFTNTHRGRFVTFLRHPMERMVALYNDMNFGEEMQVSLLQFLRETNSEDNRMVRYLTNVKSGPLGQNHVDMAAEILSRKALVLLTDFDEIS
;
A
#
# COMPACT_ATOMS: atom_id res chain seq x y z
N VAL A 1 -5.57 24.51 2.02
CA VAL A 1 -4.10 24.39 2.00
C VAL A 1 -3.73 23.59 0.77
N HIS A 2 -3.15 24.22 -0.25
CA HIS A 2 -2.70 23.52 -1.46
C HIS A 2 -1.35 22.88 -1.14
N LEU A 3 -1.32 21.57 -0.92
CA LEU A 3 -0.08 20.78 -0.87
C LEU A 3 0.47 20.60 -2.29
N LYS A 4 0.75 21.69 -3.02
CA LYS A 4 1.64 21.58 -4.18
C LYS A 4 3.06 21.70 -3.66
N HIS A 5 3.76 20.57 -3.70
CA HIS A 5 5.11 20.43 -3.19
C HIS A 5 6.03 21.48 -3.79
N THR A 6 6.70 22.22 -2.91
CA THR A 6 7.80 23.11 -3.22
C THR A 6 9.01 22.29 -3.68
N GLY A 7 9.23 22.18 -5.00
CA GLY A 7 10.56 22.00 -5.61
C GLY A 7 11.14 20.58 -5.77
N GLY A 8 10.39 19.49 -5.58
CA GLY A 8 10.86 18.13 -5.86
C GLY A 8 9.80 17.27 -6.55
N ASN A 9 10.22 16.41 -7.49
CA ASN A 9 9.34 15.44 -8.17
C ASN A 9 9.11 14.19 -7.30
N ASP A 10 8.99 14.37 -5.99
CA ASP A 10 8.81 13.26 -5.07
C ASP A 10 7.36 12.80 -5.07
N ILE A 11 7.17 11.49 -4.97
CA ILE A 11 5.86 10.84 -5.05
C ILE A 11 5.62 10.08 -3.75
N ILE A 12 4.42 10.19 -3.19
CA ILE A 12 4.05 9.45 -1.99
C ILE A 12 3.98 7.97 -2.34
N PHE A 13 4.71 7.14 -1.60
CA PHE A 13 4.70 5.69 -1.74
C PHE A 13 4.01 5.07 -0.54
N VAL A 14 2.78 4.59 -0.73
CA VAL A 14 2.02 3.93 0.34
C VAL A 14 2.17 2.42 0.21
N TRP A 15 2.88 1.81 1.16
CA TRP A 15 2.87 0.35 1.27
C TRP A 15 1.62 -0.09 2.03
N LEU A 16 0.75 -0.80 1.33
CA LEU A 16 -0.47 -1.37 1.86
C LEU A 16 -0.16 -2.68 2.57
N LEU A 17 -0.41 -2.74 3.87
CA LEU A 17 -0.38 -3.99 4.62
C LEU A 17 -1.81 -4.49 4.84
N PRO A 18 -2.25 -5.59 4.20
CA PRO A 18 -3.58 -6.15 4.42
C PRO A 18 -3.85 -6.45 5.90
N GLY A 19 -5.06 -6.18 6.36
CA GLY A 19 -5.46 -6.36 7.77
C GLY A 19 -4.92 -5.30 8.73
N ALA A 20 -4.11 -4.33 8.27
CA ALA A 20 -3.67 -3.21 9.12
C ALA A 20 -4.84 -2.30 9.56
N GLY A 21 -6.02 -2.50 8.96
CA GLY A 21 -7.28 -1.83 9.28
C GLY A 21 -7.85 -1.06 8.09
N SER A 22 -9.08 -0.55 8.25
CA SER A 22 -9.71 0.37 7.29
C SER A 22 -8.93 1.68 7.11
N MET A 23 -8.02 2.00 8.05
CA MET A 23 -7.21 3.23 8.04
C MET A 23 -6.42 3.42 6.76
N THR A 24 -5.94 2.34 6.13
CA THR A 24 -5.20 2.45 4.87
C THR A 24 -6.11 2.93 3.73
N ALA A 25 -7.33 2.39 3.64
CA ALA A 25 -8.33 2.84 2.65
C ALA A 25 -8.81 4.26 2.96
N VAL A 26 -9.05 4.57 4.26
CA VAL A 26 -9.40 5.92 4.72
C VAL A 26 -8.32 6.93 4.38
N LEU A 27 -7.04 6.60 4.51
CA LEU A 27 -5.95 7.51 4.15
C LEU A 27 -5.95 7.79 2.65
N LEU A 28 -6.15 6.77 1.80
CA LEU A 28 -6.27 6.98 0.35
C LEU A 28 -7.47 7.87 0.03
N ASP A 29 -8.61 7.68 0.69
CA ASP A 29 -9.77 8.56 0.53
C ASP A 29 -9.50 9.99 1.00
N VAL A 30 -8.75 10.19 2.10
CA VAL A 30 -8.34 11.51 2.58
C VAL A 30 -7.39 12.18 1.58
N PHE A 31 -6.43 11.45 1.02
CA PHE A 31 -5.53 11.95 -0.02
C PHE A 31 -6.30 12.37 -1.28
N ASP A 32 -7.21 11.53 -1.75
CA ASP A 32 -8.02 11.79 -2.93
C ASP A 32 -9.00 12.97 -2.69
N GLN A 33 -9.81 12.93 -1.63
CA GLN A 33 -10.94 13.84 -1.44
C GLN A 33 -10.58 15.13 -0.71
N CYS A 34 -9.66 15.10 0.24
CA CYS A 34 -9.32 16.28 1.05
C CYS A 34 -8.11 17.03 0.50
N PHE A 35 -7.13 16.31 -0.04
CA PHE A 35 -5.89 16.91 -0.55
C PHE A 35 -5.84 17.00 -2.09
N ASN A 36 -6.81 16.39 -2.78
CA ASN A 36 -6.88 16.34 -4.25
C ASN A 36 -5.61 15.75 -4.88
N LEU A 37 -4.95 14.81 -4.17
CA LEU A 37 -3.81 14.09 -4.71
C LEU A 37 -4.28 13.12 -5.79
N ILE A 38 -3.47 12.98 -6.84
CA ILE A 38 -3.75 12.10 -7.96
C ILE A 38 -2.92 10.84 -7.81
N ARG A 39 -3.60 9.70 -7.72
CA ARG A 39 -2.97 8.39 -7.61
C ARG A 39 -3.10 7.55 -8.87
N ALA A 40 -2.21 6.58 -9.02
CA ALA A 40 -2.37 5.49 -9.98
C ALA A 40 -3.46 4.53 -9.50
N THR A 41 -4.52 4.37 -10.27
CA THR A 41 -5.61 3.41 -10.02
C THR A 41 -6.32 3.12 -11.32
N LYS A 42 -6.42 1.84 -11.67
CA LYS A 42 -7.19 1.41 -12.82
C LYS A 42 -8.69 1.53 -12.56
N VAL A 43 -9.38 2.15 -13.50
CA VAL A 43 -10.84 2.33 -13.52
C VAL A 43 -11.47 2.00 -14.87
N GLU A 44 -10.68 1.98 -15.95
CA GLU A 44 -11.13 1.68 -17.30
C GLU A 44 -10.17 0.68 -17.97
N ASP A 45 -10.70 -0.10 -18.91
CA ASP A 45 -9.91 -0.94 -19.81
C ASP A 45 -9.88 -0.32 -21.22
N PRO A 46 -8.71 -0.25 -21.88
CA PRO A 46 -7.39 -0.67 -21.40
C PRO A 46 -6.76 0.34 -20.42
N GLU A 47 -5.72 -0.09 -19.69
CA GLU A 47 -4.89 0.82 -18.90
C GLU A 47 -4.23 1.88 -19.79
N SER A 48 -4.15 3.11 -19.29
CA SER A 48 -3.52 4.24 -19.97
C SER A 48 -3.00 5.27 -18.97
N LEU A 49 -2.13 6.17 -19.43
CA LEU A 49 -1.70 7.32 -18.63
C LEU A 49 -2.75 8.44 -18.58
N ASP A 50 -3.96 8.21 -19.09
CA ASP A 50 -4.99 9.22 -19.07
C ASP A 50 -5.49 9.47 -17.64
N MET A 51 -5.83 10.73 -17.39
CA MET A 51 -6.44 11.12 -16.14
C MET A 51 -7.95 10.95 -16.21
N VAL A 52 -8.50 10.11 -15.35
CA VAL A 52 -9.92 9.80 -15.29
C VAL A 52 -10.53 10.42 -14.03
N SER A 53 -11.74 10.97 -14.16
CA SER A 53 -12.51 11.50 -13.03
C SER A 53 -13.51 10.46 -12.53
N ILE A 54 -13.44 10.12 -11.25
CA ILE A 54 -14.32 9.15 -10.60
C ILE A 54 -15.25 9.92 -9.65
N ALA A 55 -16.55 9.63 -9.71
CA ALA A 55 -17.51 10.15 -8.74
C ALA A 55 -17.34 9.48 -7.37
N LYS A 56 -17.22 10.29 -6.31
CA LYS A 56 -17.20 9.90 -4.90
C LYS A 56 -18.26 10.69 -4.14
N ASN A 57 -18.53 10.29 -2.90
CA ASN A 57 -19.58 10.89 -2.06
C ASN A 57 -19.41 12.42 -1.88
N ASN A 58 -18.18 12.92 -1.84
CA ASN A 58 -17.86 14.34 -1.63
C ASN A 58 -17.40 15.07 -2.91
N GLY A 59 -17.73 14.54 -4.09
CA GLY A 59 -17.36 15.13 -5.39
C GLY A 59 -16.54 14.19 -6.25
N ASN A 60 -15.88 14.73 -7.28
CA ASN A 60 -15.08 13.94 -8.20
C ASN A 60 -13.61 13.93 -7.78
N VAL A 61 -13.00 12.75 -7.81
CA VAL A 61 -11.55 12.56 -7.61
C VAL A 61 -10.90 12.22 -8.94
N ARG A 62 -9.62 12.55 -9.09
CA ARG A 62 -8.87 12.30 -10.33
C ARG A 62 -7.81 11.24 -10.08
N VAL A 63 -7.73 10.27 -10.98
CA VAL A 63 -6.74 9.19 -10.94
C VAL A 63 -6.05 9.06 -12.29
N ILE A 64 -4.89 8.42 -12.32
CA ILE A 64 -4.25 7.96 -13.55
C ILE A 64 -4.64 6.49 -13.74
N ASN A 65 -5.15 6.12 -14.92
CA ASN A 65 -5.72 4.79 -15.20
C ASN A 65 -4.67 3.66 -15.33
N VAL A 66 -3.88 3.44 -14.28
CA VAL A 66 -2.83 2.42 -14.20
C VAL A 66 -2.94 1.67 -12.89
N GLU A 67 -2.79 0.35 -12.95
CA GLU A 67 -2.81 -0.52 -11.76
C GLU A 67 -1.41 -0.77 -11.21
N THR A 68 -1.26 -0.84 -9.89
CA THR A 68 0.01 -1.14 -9.21
C THR A 68 -0.13 -2.22 -8.12
N SER A 69 -1.23 -2.97 -8.12
CA SER A 69 -1.58 -3.96 -7.09
C SER A 69 -0.83 -5.29 -7.16
N THR A 70 -0.24 -5.66 -8.30
CA THR A 70 0.48 -6.94 -8.51
C THR A 70 1.86 -6.71 -9.11
N PRO A 71 2.80 -7.68 -9.03
CA PRO A 71 4.10 -7.56 -9.68
C PRO A 71 3.99 -7.32 -11.20
N SER A 72 3.07 -7.99 -11.90
CA SER A 72 2.86 -7.78 -13.34
C SER A 72 2.30 -6.39 -13.65
N ASN A 73 1.43 -5.87 -12.80
CA ASN A 73 0.86 -4.53 -12.99
C ASN A 73 1.91 -3.45 -12.71
N ILE A 74 2.78 -3.67 -11.72
CA ILE A 74 3.94 -2.80 -11.45
C ILE A 74 4.90 -2.80 -12.65
N GLU A 75 5.18 -3.96 -13.24
CA GLU A 75 6.00 -4.05 -14.46
C GLU A 75 5.35 -3.28 -15.63
N ASN A 76 4.03 -3.45 -15.83
CA ASN A 76 3.29 -2.67 -16.83
C ASN A 76 3.37 -1.16 -16.57
N ALA A 77 3.17 -0.72 -15.32
CA ALA A 77 3.27 0.67 -14.92
C ALA A 77 4.67 1.26 -15.19
N GLN A 78 5.72 0.45 -15.02
CA GLN A 78 7.08 0.82 -15.39
C GLN A 78 7.24 0.97 -16.91
N GLN A 79 6.70 0.05 -17.70
CA GLN A 79 6.71 0.12 -19.17
C GLN A 79 5.96 1.35 -19.71
N LEU A 80 4.88 1.74 -19.03
CA LEU A 80 4.12 2.95 -19.32
C LEU A 80 4.83 4.24 -18.86
N ASN A 81 5.97 4.16 -18.17
CA ASN A 81 6.65 5.31 -17.54
C ASN A 81 5.74 6.09 -16.58
N LEU A 82 4.91 5.40 -15.80
CA LEU A 82 3.96 6.00 -14.86
C LEU A 82 4.61 7.07 -13.96
N ILE A 83 5.83 6.81 -13.47
CA ILE A 83 6.53 7.69 -12.53
C ILE A 83 6.87 9.07 -13.11
N GLU A 84 6.97 9.17 -14.44
CA GLU A 84 7.27 10.42 -15.15
C GLU A 84 6.01 11.25 -15.43
N HIS A 85 4.82 10.75 -15.06
CA HIS A 85 3.58 11.47 -15.30
C HIS A 85 3.52 12.75 -14.44
N PRO A 86 3.33 13.94 -15.05
CA PRO A 86 3.55 15.23 -14.38
C PRO A 86 2.55 15.56 -13.27
N ASN A 87 1.44 14.81 -13.20
CA ASN A 87 0.41 14.97 -12.18
C ASN A 87 0.31 13.76 -11.25
N LEU A 88 1.27 12.82 -11.26
CA LEU A 88 1.23 11.71 -10.32
C LEU A 88 1.75 12.17 -8.95
N ASP A 89 0.90 12.07 -7.93
CA ASP A 89 1.26 12.44 -6.55
C ASP A 89 1.48 11.21 -5.67
N LEU A 90 0.82 10.08 -5.97
CA LEU A 90 0.78 8.91 -5.10
C LEU A 90 0.75 7.57 -5.85
N ILE A 91 1.56 6.63 -5.37
CA ILE A 91 1.49 5.21 -5.73
C ILE A 91 1.21 4.41 -4.46
N HIS A 92 0.35 3.40 -4.57
CA HIS A 92 0.12 2.44 -3.50
C HIS A 92 0.22 1.00 -3.99
N THR A 93 0.75 0.11 -3.15
CA THR A 93 0.81 -1.32 -3.45
C THR A 93 1.03 -2.13 -2.19
N ALA A 94 0.62 -3.40 -2.19
CA ALA A 94 1.03 -4.35 -1.17
C ALA A 94 2.43 -4.96 -1.44
N ASN A 95 2.94 -4.84 -2.66
CA ASN A 95 4.22 -5.40 -3.10
C ASN A 95 5.35 -4.38 -2.91
N PHE A 96 5.78 -4.19 -1.66
CA PHE A 96 6.76 -3.16 -1.29
C PHE A 96 8.02 -3.15 -2.18
N TYR A 97 8.68 -4.30 -2.31
CA TYR A 97 9.96 -4.40 -2.99
C TYR A 97 9.83 -4.12 -4.49
N GLU A 98 8.83 -4.72 -5.14
CA GLU A 98 8.52 -4.52 -6.54
C GLU A 98 8.09 -3.06 -6.79
N GLY A 99 7.28 -2.49 -5.91
CA GLY A 99 6.85 -1.09 -5.99
C GLY A 99 8.01 -0.09 -5.91
N CYS A 100 9.08 -0.44 -5.18
CA CYS A 100 10.29 0.41 -5.12
C CYS A 100 10.98 0.56 -6.49
N TRP A 101 10.79 -0.39 -7.42
CA TRP A 101 11.39 -0.33 -8.76
C TRP A 101 10.77 0.74 -9.67
N LEU A 102 9.60 1.27 -9.31
CA LEU A 102 8.98 2.39 -10.04
C LEU A 102 9.73 3.71 -9.84
N PHE A 103 10.44 3.87 -8.72
CA PHE A 103 11.08 5.13 -8.34
C PHE A 103 12.48 5.26 -8.92
N THR A 104 12.90 6.50 -9.14
CA THR A 104 14.20 6.83 -9.71
C THR A 104 14.94 7.84 -8.82
N ASN A 105 16.17 8.20 -9.19
CA ASN A 105 16.91 9.23 -8.48
C ASN A 105 16.28 10.63 -8.59
N THR A 106 15.51 10.86 -9.66
CA THR A 106 14.79 12.10 -9.95
C THR A 106 13.36 12.08 -9.42
N HIS A 107 12.72 10.90 -9.37
CA HIS A 107 11.37 10.69 -8.85
C HIS A 107 11.41 9.79 -7.62
N ARG A 108 11.63 10.37 -6.44
CA ARG A 108 11.87 9.61 -5.20
C ARG A 108 10.56 9.31 -4.47
N GLY A 109 10.44 8.09 -3.95
CA GLY A 109 9.33 7.69 -3.12
C GLY A 109 9.42 8.24 -1.69
N ARG A 110 8.37 8.92 -1.22
CA ARG A 110 8.16 9.24 0.20
C ARG A 110 7.36 8.13 0.85
N PHE A 111 8.07 7.21 1.49
CA PHE A 111 7.49 5.95 1.98
C PHE A 111 6.63 6.18 3.23
N VAL A 112 5.37 5.76 3.16
CA VAL A 112 4.38 5.79 4.24
C VAL A 112 3.76 4.40 4.39
N THR A 113 3.52 3.96 5.63
CA THR A 113 2.77 2.72 5.88
C THR A 113 2.05 2.75 7.22
N PHE A 114 1.03 1.92 7.33
CA PHE A 114 0.34 1.62 8.58
C PHE A 114 0.76 0.25 9.08
N LEU A 115 1.17 0.19 10.34
CA LEU A 115 1.43 -1.05 11.02
C LEU A 115 0.41 -1.27 12.13
N ARG A 116 0.03 -2.52 12.27
CA ARG A 116 -0.85 -3.03 13.32
C ARG A 116 -0.14 -4.17 14.04
N HIS A 117 -0.45 -4.38 15.30
CA HIS A 117 0.00 -5.57 16.01
C HIS A 117 -0.26 -6.85 15.17
N PRO A 118 0.75 -7.72 14.96
CA PRO A 118 0.65 -8.84 14.02
C PRO A 118 -0.52 -9.80 14.29
N MET A 119 -0.81 -10.05 15.57
CA MET A 119 -1.92 -10.94 15.96
C MET A 119 -3.28 -10.32 15.64
N GLU A 120 -3.43 -9.01 15.87
CA GLU A 120 -4.69 -8.34 15.56
C GLU A 120 -4.91 -8.21 14.06
N ARG A 121 -3.84 -7.97 13.31
CA ARG A 121 -3.87 -7.99 11.85
C ARG A 121 -4.41 -9.31 11.32
N MET A 122 -3.93 -10.42 11.87
CA MET A 122 -4.33 -11.76 11.50
C MET A 122 -5.80 -12.05 11.83
N VAL A 123 -6.28 -11.60 13.00
CA VAL A 123 -7.70 -11.69 13.38
C VAL A 123 -8.56 -10.83 12.46
N ALA A 124 -8.10 -9.63 12.08
CA ALA A 124 -8.81 -8.77 11.14
C ALA A 124 -8.95 -9.42 9.76
N LEU A 125 -7.88 -10.01 9.22
CA LEU A 125 -7.92 -10.75 7.96
C LEU A 125 -8.87 -11.96 8.02
N TYR A 126 -8.84 -12.71 9.12
CA TYR A 126 -9.77 -13.81 9.35
C TYR A 126 -11.23 -13.34 9.34
N ASN A 127 -11.51 -12.23 10.00
CA ASN A 127 -12.85 -11.65 10.02
C ASN A 127 -13.27 -11.19 8.62
N ASP A 128 -12.41 -10.45 7.90
CA ASP A 128 -12.69 -9.96 6.54
C ASP A 128 -13.02 -11.11 5.58
N MET A 129 -12.31 -12.25 5.68
CA MET A 129 -12.58 -13.45 4.87
C MET A 129 -13.94 -14.08 5.22
N ASN A 130 -14.26 -14.22 6.51
CA ASN A 130 -15.53 -14.84 6.94
C ASN A 130 -16.76 -13.96 6.73
N PHE A 131 -16.61 -12.64 6.62
CA PHE A 131 -17.72 -11.77 6.26
C PHE A 131 -18.11 -11.88 4.78
N GLY A 132 -17.22 -12.40 3.92
CA GLY A 132 -17.42 -12.51 2.47
C GLY A 132 -17.90 -13.87 1.95
N GLU A 133 -17.66 -14.97 2.67
CA GLU A 133 -17.99 -16.33 2.23
C GLU A 133 -19.03 -17.03 3.13
N GLU A 134 -19.89 -17.86 2.54
CA GLU A 134 -20.80 -18.78 3.24
C GLU A 134 -20.06 -19.87 4.05
N MET A 135 -18.72 -19.91 3.97
CA MET A 135 -17.89 -20.92 4.62
C MET A 135 -17.28 -20.35 5.91
N GLN A 136 -17.93 -20.66 7.03
CA GLN A 136 -17.46 -20.37 8.38
C GLN A 136 -16.25 -21.27 8.72
N VAL A 137 -15.06 -20.94 8.20
CA VAL A 137 -13.82 -21.61 8.62
C VAL A 137 -13.48 -21.16 10.04
N SER A 138 -13.07 -22.09 10.90
CA SER A 138 -12.59 -21.72 12.23
C SER A 138 -11.26 -20.96 12.13
N LEU A 139 -10.95 -20.09 13.09
CA LEU A 139 -9.67 -19.38 13.15
C LEU A 139 -8.49 -20.37 13.09
N LEU A 140 -8.57 -21.50 13.80
CA LEU A 140 -7.51 -22.52 13.77
C LEU A 140 -7.31 -23.13 12.38
N GLN A 141 -8.38 -23.30 11.62
CA GLN A 141 -8.30 -23.79 10.24
C GLN A 141 -7.68 -22.74 9.32
N PHE A 142 -8.15 -21.48 9.41
CA PHE A 142 -7.57 -20.35 8.69
C PHE A 142 -6.05 -20.26 8.91
N LEU A 143 -5.59 -20.35 10.15
CA LEU A 143 -4.16 -20.29 10.49
C LEU A 143 -3.32 -21.42 9.87
N ARG A 144 -3.91 -22.60 9.67
CA ARG A 144 -3.21 -23.74 9.06
C ARG A 144 -3.09 -23.59 7.55
N GLU A 145 -4.08 -22.97 6.92
CA GLU A 145 -4.15 -22.80 5.46
C GLU A 145 -3.40 -21.54 4.99
N THR A 146 -3.37 -20.48 5.80
CA THR A 146 -2.75 -19.18 5.47
C THR A 146 -1.27 -19.09 5.88
N ASN A 147 -0.47 -20.09 5.50
CA ASN A 147 1.01 -20.00 5.58
C ASN A 147 1.58 -18.71 4.92
N SER A 148 0.78 -18.01 4.10
CA SER A 148 1.05 -16.70 3.51
C SER A 148 1.11 -15.51 4.49
N GLU A 149 0.66 -15.66 5.73
CA GLU A 149 0.75 -14.62 6.77
C GLU A 149 1.98 -14.74 7.69
N ASP A 150 2.72 -15.85 7.60
CA ASP A 150 3.95 -16.07 8.37
C ASP A 150 4.96 -14.93 8.12
N ASN A 151 5.14 -14.08 9.14
CA ASN A 151 6.09 -12.97 9.15
C ASN A 151 6.01 -12.05 7.92
N ARG A 152 4.80 -11.88 7.36
CA ARG A 152 4.55 -11.15 6.11
C ARG A 152 5.25 -9.80 6.02
N MET A 153 5.21 -9.00 7.09
CA MET A 153 5.85 -7.69 7.11
C MET A 153 7.36 -7.77 6.85
N VAL A 154 8.06 -8.65 7.56
CA VAL A 154 9.51 -8.85 7.40
C VAL A 154 9.80 -9.36 6.00
N ARG A 155 9.07 -10.38 5.53
CA ARG A 155 9.28 -10.99 4.20
C ARG A 155 9.15 -9.99 3.06
N TYR A 156 8.16 -9.10 3.12
CA TYR A 156 7.95 -8.09 2.09
C TYR A 156 8.98 -6.97 2.14
N LEU A 157 9.39 -6.55 3.34
CA LEU A 157 10.43 -5.52 3.51
C LEU A 157 11.82 -6.03 3.11
N THR A 158 12.16 -7.29 3.38
CA THR A 158 13.47 -7.88 3.09
C THR A 158 13.52 -8.67 1.79
N ASN A 159 12.40 -8.77 1.07
CA ASN A 159 12.25 -9.59 -0.14
C ASN A 159 12.59 -11.09 0.05
N VAL A 160 12.38 -11.64 1.25
CA VAL A 160 12.60 -13.07 1.55
C VAL A 160 11.25 -13.81 1.56
N LYS A 161 10.80 -14.17 0.36
CA LYS A 161 9.43 -14.70 0.14
C LYS A 161 9.23 -16.12 0.70
N SER A 162 10.29 -16.89 0.90
CA SER A 162 10.22 -18.26 1.42
C SER A 162 11.45 -18.62 2.28
N GLY A 163 11.36 -19.75 2.99
CA GLY A 163 12.44 -20.22 3.85
C GLY A 163 12.46 -19.57 5.25
N PRO A 164 13.45 -19.96 6.07
CA PRO A 164 13.56 -19.52 7.45
C PRO A 164 13.96 -18.04 7.54
N LEU A 165 13.36 -17.33 8.49
CA LEU A 165 13.76 -15.98 8.85
C LEU A 165 14.59 -16.00 10.13
N GLY A 166 15.79 -15.43 10.07
CA GLY A 166 16.62 -15.10 11.24
C GLY A 166 16.51 -13.63 11.67
N GLN A 167 17.16 -13.32 12.80
CA GLN A 167 17.22 -11.97 13.40
C GLN A 167 17.70 -10.89 12.42
N ASN A 168 18.65 -11.23 11.54
CA ASN A 168 19.16 -10.33 10.51
C ASN A 168 18.07 -9.76 9.58
N HIS A 169 17.01 -10.52 9.30
CA HIS A 169 15.90 -10.04 8.48
C HIS A 169 15.02 -9.07 9.26
N VAL A 170 14.80 -9.34 10.56
CA VAL A 170 14.06 -8.45 11.46
C VAL A 170 14.80 -7.12 11.59
N ASP A 171 16.11 -7.17 11.80
CA ASP A 171 16.95 -5.98 11.92
C ASP A 171 16.92 -5.15 10.62
N MET A 172 17.00 -5.80 9.46
CA MET A 172 16.89 -5.14 8.16
C MET A 172 15.52 -4.49 7.95
N ALA A 173 14.42 -5.19 8.26
CA ALA A 173 13.07 -4.65 8.16
C ALA A 173 12.89 -3.44 9.09
N ALA A 174 13.40 -3.52 10.32
CA ALA A 174 13.39 -2.42 11.28
C ALA A 174 14.23 -1.23 10.79
N GLU A 175 15.40 -1.47 10.17
CA GLU A 175 16.22 -0.43 9.59
C GLU A 175 15.50 0.29 8.43
N ILE A 176 14.84 -0.46 7.54
CA ILE A 176 14.07 0.12 6.44
C ILE A 176 12.98 1.04 6.98
N LEU A 177 12.18 0.55 7.94
CA LEU A 177 11.09 1.33 8.51
C LEU A 177 11.61 2.57 9.26
N SER A 178 12.61 2.40 10.14
CA SER A 178 13.12 3.50 10.97
C SER A 178 13.82 4.61 10.18
N ARG A 179 14.48 4.27 9.07
CA ARG A 179 15.27 5.25 8.29
C ARG A 179 14.53 5.82 7.10
N LYS A 180 13.53 5.12 6.57
CA LYS A 180 12.92 5.46 5.27
C LYS A 180 11.42 5.70 5.32
N ALA A 181 10.73 5.26 6.37
CA ALA A 181 9.27 5.30 6.42
C ALA A 181 8.73 6.32 7.42
N LEU A 182 7.62 6.98 7.06
CA LEU A 182 6.66 7.45 8.05
C LEU A 182 5.75 6.28 8.43
N VAL A 183 5.85 5.84 9.68
CA VAL A 183 5.06 4.72 10.21
C VAL A 183 3.93 5.26 11.07
N LEU A 184 2.71 4.86 10.72
CA LEU A 184 1.51 5.14 11.50
C LEU A 184 1.07 3.84 12.19
N LEU A 185 0.73 3.91 13.48
CA LEU A 185 0.31 2.76 14.27
C LEU A 185 -1.20 2.83 14.48
N THR A 186 -1.90 1.72 14.22
CA THR A 186 -3.37 1.67 14.30
C THR A 186 -3.90 1.33 15.68
N ASP A 187 -3.02 0.90 16.60
CA ASP A 187 -3.35 0.51 17.97
C ASP A 187 -3.37 1.71 18.96
N PHE A 188 -3.42 2.95 18.45
CA PHE A 188 -3.65 4.13 19.28
C PHE A 188 -5.14 4.27 19.56
N ASP A 189 -5.63 3.54 20.56
CA ASP A 189 -6.73 4.04 21.37
C ASP A 189 -6.24 5.35 22.00
N GLU A 190 -6.81 6.49 21.60
CA GLU A 190 -6.69 7.70 22.40
C GLU A 190 -7.21 7.36 23.80
N ILE A 191 -6.30 7.40 24.78
CA ILE A 191 -6.63 7.34 26.20
C ILE A 191 -7.72 8.39 26.44
N SER A 192 -8.94 7.90 26.70
CA SER A 192 -10.06 8.69 27.19
C SER A 192 -10.09 8.69 28.72
#